data_AF-A0A1P8WF53-F1
#
_entry.id   AF-A0A1P8WF53-F1
#
_cell.length_a   1.000
_cell.length_b   1.000
_cell.length_c   1.000
_cell.angle_alpha   90.00
_cell.angle_beta   90.00
_cell.angle_gamma   90.00
#
_symmetry.space_group_name_H-M   'P 1'
#
loop_
_entity.id
_entity.type
_entity.pdbx_description
1 polymer ?
#
loop_
_entity_poly.entity_id
_entity_poly.type
_entity_poly.pdbx_seq_one_letter_code
_entity_poly.pdbx_strand_id
1 'polypeptide(L)' 'MLTSGKSLGEVVQSLAVSEATYHRWRQQYGGMKAEEAKRLKELEVENARLKKLLAEAELDKAMLKEIAEGNF' A
#
# COMPACT_ATOMS: atom_id res chain seq x y z
N MET A 1 2.78 13.11 8.33
CA MET A 1 2.75 12.86 9.79
C MET A 1 2.60 14.21 10.49
N LEU A 2 1.92 14.30 11.64
CA LEU A 2 1.76 15.58 12.38
C LEU A 2 3.11 16.19 12.85
N THR A 3 4.22 15.50 12.62
CA THR A 3 5.60 15.87 12.97
C THR A 3 6.44 16.30 11.77
N SER A 4 5.85 16.71 10.64
CA SER A 4 6.60 17.23 9.49
C SER A 4 7.25 18.59 9.83
N GLY A 5 8.31 18.57 10.65
CA GLY A 5 9.15 19.72 10.99
C GLY A 5 8.84 20.43 12.31
N LYS A 6 7.78 20.07 13.04
CA LYS A 6 7.41 20.68 14.33
C LYS A 6 7.92 19.88 15.52
N SER A 7 8.40 20.57 16.55
CA SER A 7 8.78 19.98 17.83
C SER A 7 7.57 19.37 18.55
N LEU A 8 7.80 18.40 19.44
CA LEU A 8 6.72 17.76 20.20
C LEU A 8 5.92 18.81 21.00
N GLY A 9 6.61 19.78 21.61
CA GLY A 9 6.02 20.88 22.36
C GLY A 9 5.03 21.71 21.54
N GLU A 10 5.39 22.08 20.31
CA GLU A 10 4.50 22.83 19.40
C GLU A 10 3.28 22.01 19.00
N VAL A 11 3.45 20.70 18.79
CA VAL A 11 2.35 19.79 18.43
C VAL A 11 1.36 19.68 19.59
N VAL A 12 1.83 19.41 20.81
CA VAL A 12 0.94 19.24 21.97
C VAL A 12 0.26 20.55 22.38
N GLN A 13 0.95 21.68 22.23
CA GLN A 13 0.37 23.01 22.43
C GLN A 13 -0.73 23.30 21.39
N SER A 14 -0.46 23.03 20.11
CA SER A 14 -1.47 23.24 19.05
C SER A 14 -2.69 22.32 19.17
N LEU A 15 -2.48 21.12 19.71
CA LEU A 15 -3.54 20.14 19.95
C LEU A 15 -4.23 20.35 21.30
N ALA A 16 -3.76 21.28 22.14
CA ALA A 16 -4.22 21.52 23.50
C ALA A 16 -4.30 20.23 24.36
N VAL A 17 -3.31 19.36 24.23
CA VAL A 17 -3.20 18.09 24.98
C VAL A 17 -1.85 18.01 25.70
N SER A 18 -1.74 17.13 26.68
CA SER A 18 -0.45 16.81 27.31
C SER A 18 0.40 15.90 26.43
N GLU A 19 1.72 15.94 26.60
CA GLU A 19 2.66 15.02 25.94
C GLU A 19 2.33 13.55 26.25
N ALA A 20 1.94 13.25 27.49
CA ALA A 20 1.50 11.91 27.87
C ALA A 20 0.29 11.43 27.05
N THR A 21 -0.68 12.32 26.79
CA THR A 21 -1.86 12.01 25.96
C THR A 21 -1.45 11.77 24.51
N TYR A 22 -0.55 12.60 23.97
CA TYR A 22 -0.01 12.43 22.63
C TYR A 22 0.72 11.11 22.45
N HIS A 23 1.58 10.72 23.40
CA HIS A 23 2.29 9.44 23.37
C HIS A 23 1.34 8.24 23.38
N ARG A 24 0.30 8.28 24.22
CA ARG A 24 -0.74 7.24 24.25
C ARG A 24 -1.47 7.12 22.91
N TRP A 25 -1.86 8.25 22.31
CA TRP A 25 -2.52 8.25 21.00
C TRP A 25 -1.59 7.80 19.87
N ARG A 26 -0.31 8.18 19.92
CA ARG A 26 0.69 7.72 18.95
C ARG A 26 0.91 6.21 19.07
N GLN A 27 0.91 5.66 20.28
CA GLN A 27 1.02 4.22 20.49
C GLN A 27 -0.23 3.48 20.00
N GLN A 28 -1.42 4.02 20.28
CA GLN A 28 -2.70 3.39 19.94
C GLN A 28 -3.06 3.51 18.45
N TYR A 29 -2.75 4.65 17.81
CA TYR A 29 -3.22 4.97 16.46
C TYR A 29 -2.09 5.24 15.46
N GLY A 30 -0.85 5.39 15.92
CA GLY A 30 0.30 5.66 15.05
C GLY A 30 0.75 4.44 14.23
N GLY A 31 0.57 3.23 14.77
CA GLY A 31 0.88 1.98 14.07
C GLY A 31 -0.13 1.60 12.99
N MET A 32 -1.42 1.92 13.20
CA MET A 32 -2.50 1.56 12.28
C MET A 32 -2.27 2.10 10.86
N LYS A 33 -1.83 3.36 10.74
CA LYS A 33 -1.50 3.97 9.44
C LYS A 33 -0.28 3.34 8.77
N ALA A 34 0.69 2.86 9.54
CA ALA A 34 1.88 2.21 9.01
C ALA A 34 1.56 0.80 8.48
N GLU A 35 0.74 0.04 9.20
CA GLU A 35 0.27 -1.28 8.77
C GLU A 35 -0.66 -1.18 7.55
N GLU A 36 -1.56 -0.20 7.48
CA GLU A 36 -2.39 0.05 6.30
C GLU A 36 -1.53 0.40 5.07
N ALA A 37 -0.50 1.25 5.23
CA ALA A 37 0.42 1.58 4.15
C ALA A 37 1.26 0.38 3.69
N LYS A 38 1.69 -0.47 4.63
CA LYS A 38 2.42 -1.72 4.34
C LYS A 38 1.53 -2.68 3.54
N ARG A 39 0.29 -2.90 4.00
CA ARG A 39 -0.69 -3.75 3.31
C ARG A 39 -1.02 -3.23 1.91
N LEU A 40 -1.16 -1.90 1.74
CA LEU A 40 -1.38 -1.30 0.42
C LEU A 40 -0.21 -1.62 -0.52
N LYS A 41 1.03 -1.47 -0.06
CA LYS A 41 2.23 -1.78 -0.85
C LYS A 41 2.30 -3.27 -1.22
N GLU A 42 1.96 -4.16 -0.30
CA GLU A 42 1.89 -5.61 -0.57
C GLU A 42 0.83 -5.93 -1.64
N LEU A 43 -0.35 -5.30 -1.56
CA LEU A 43 -1.41 -5.46 -2.55
C LEU A 43 -1.02 -4.92 -3.92
N GLU A 44 -0.30 -3.79 -3.99
CA GLU A 44 0.21 -3.24 -5.25
C GLU A 44 1.20 -4.19 -5.93
N VAL A 45 2.13 -4.78 -5.16
CA VAL A 45 3.08 -5.77 -5.65
C VAL A 45 2.37 -7.01 -6.18
N GLU A 46 1.41 -7.54 -5.42
CA GLU A 46 0.66 -8.73 -5.85
C GLU A 46 -0.20 -8.44 -7.08
N ASN A 47 -0.84 -7.26 -7.15
CA ASN A 47 -1.60 -6.86 -8.33
C ASN A 47 -0.74 -6.79 -9.58
N ALA A 48 0.48 -6.25 -9.47
CA ALA A 48 1.43 -6.21 -10.58
C ALA A 48 1.85 -7.62 -11.02
N ARG A 49 2.11 -8.52 -10.07
CA ARG A 49 2.43 -9.93 -10.35
C ARG A 49 1.29 -10.63 -11.07
N LEU A 50 0.05 -10.48 -10.59
CA LEU A 50 -1.14 -11.09 -11.19
C LEU A 50 -1.41 -10.58 -12.60
N LYS A 51 -1.26 -9.26 -12.84
CA LYS A 51 -1.41 -8.68 -14.18
C LYS A 51 -0.41 -9.26 -15.17
N LYS A 52 0.85 -9.45 -14.76
CA LYS A 52 1.88 -10.06 -15.59
C LYS A 52 1.51 -11.50 -15.97
N LEU A 53 1.15 -12.32 -14.98
CA LEU A 53 0.74 -13.71 -15.21
C LEU A 53 -0.47 -13.82 -16.12
N LEU A 54 -1.46 -12.92 -15.95
CA LEU A 54 -2.64 -12.89 -16.82
C LEU A 54 -2.28 -12.53 -18.26
N ALA A 55 -1.39 -11.55 -18.47
CA ALA A 55 -0.94 -11.19 -19.80
C ALA A 55 -0.19 -12.34 -20.49
N GLU A 56 0.70 -13.02 -19.78
CA GLU A 56 1.41 -14.20 -20.30
C GLU A 56 0.42 -15.32 -20.68
N ALA A 57 -0.55 -15.63 -19.81
CA ALA A 57 -1.55 -16.66 -20.08
C ALA A 57 -2.46 -16.33 -21.27
N GLU A 58 -2.88 -15.06 -21.44
CA GLU A 58 -3.68 -14.66 -22.59
C GLU A 58 -2.87 -14.66 -23.90
N LEU A 59 -1.56 -14.38 -23.85
CA LEU A 59 -0.67 -14.52 -25.02
C LEU A 59 -0.53 -15.99 -25.43
N ASP A 60 -0.29 -16.90 -24.48
CA ASP A 60 -0.19 -18.34 -24.75
C ASP A 60 -1.49 -18.87 -25.36
N LYS A 61 -2.62 -18.46 -24.80
CA LYS A 61 -3.95 -18.82 -25.31
C LYS A 61 -4.20 -18.27 -26.72
N ALA A 62 -3.77 -17.05 -27.03
CA ALA A 62 -3.88 -16.48 -28.36
C ALA A 62 -3.05 -17.29 -29.38
N MET A 63 -1.81 -17.63 -29.03
CA MET A 63 -0.93 -18.45 -29.86
C MET A 63 -1.52 -19.84 -30.12
N LEU A 64 -2.04 -20.50 -29.09
CA LEU A 64 -2.68 -21.82 -29.22
C LEU A 64 -3.92 -21.77 -30.11
N LYS A 65 -4.71 -20.69 -30.03
CA LYS A 65 -5.87 -20.50 -30.93
C LYS A 65 -5.43 -20.30 -32.37
N GLU A 66 -4.41 -19.48 -32.63
CA GLU A 66 -3.88 -19.25 -33.97
C GLU A 66 -3.36 -20.54 -34.61
N ILE A 67 -2.66 -21.38 -33.85
CA ILE A 67 -2.23 -22.72 -34.30
C ILE A 67 -3.44 -23.62 -34.60
N ALA A 68 -4.47 -23.58 -33.76
CA ALA A 68 -5.68 -24.41 -33.95
C ALA A 68 -6.55 -23.95 -35.12
N GLU A 69 -6.53 -22.66 -35.47
CA GLU A 69 -7.27 -22.09 -36.61
C GLU A 69 -6.62 -22.42 -37.96
N GLY A 70 -5.37 -22.90 -37.98
CA GLY A 70 -4.79 -23.58 -39.15
C GLY A 70 -4.59 -22.71 -40.38
N ASN A 71 -4.15 -21.46 -40.22
CA ASN A 71 -3.78 -20.58 -41.34
C ASN A 71 -2.32 -20.86 -41.83
N PHE A 72 -2.02 -22.09 -42.22
CA PHE A 72 -0.76 -22.49 -42.85
C PHE A 72 -1.00 -23.14 -44.22
#